data_AF-A0AAD9IIM7-F1
#
_entry.id   AF-A0AAD9IIM7-F1
#
_cell.length_a   1.000
_cell.length_b   1.000
_cell.length_c   1.000
_cell.angle_alpha   90.00
_cell.angle_beta   90.00
_cell.angle_gamma   90.00
#
_symmetry.space_group_name_H-M   'P 1'
#
loop_
_entity.id
_entity.type
_entity.pdbx_description
1 polymer ?
#
loop_
_entity_poly.entity_id
_entity_poly.type
_entity_poly.pdbx_seq_one_letter_code
_entity_poly.pdbx_strand_id
1 'polypeptide(L)'
;MRPGAEAQRRAAGGALATRSPHRPCPVGLSVARVVAVRGRTLVVEGADLVDGTPVLDIKPYVPFCDAVPGAGAPAWVAPEAQEGPEALAVGRVHLDAAARASIAAAWQQAQARRRREERLYDDAEAFLQLVLATLTRDIRSVTQRQKVPRRRARGQRGAGRRGGAGAGGGLLEDPPG
;
A
#
# COMPACT_ATOMS: atom_id res chain seq x y z
N MET A 1 39.24 -1.66 14.93
CA MET A 1 38.31 -0.55 14.65
C MET A 1 37.20 -1.07 13.76
N ARG A 2 35.93 -0.94 14.17
CA ARG A 2 34.77 -1.27 13.31
C ARG A 2 34.35 0.03 12.60
N PRO A 3 34.17 0.05 11.27
CA PRO A 3 33.60 1.19 10.58
C PRO A 3 32.11 1.19 10.89
N GLY A 4 31.73 1.88 11.95
CA GLY A 4 30.36 1.94 12.44
C GLY A 4 29.94 3.38 12.65
N ALA A 5 28.78 3.72 12.07
CA ALA A 5 27.93 4.85 12.44
C ALA A 5 28.04 6.20 11.69
N GLU A 6 28.59 6.27 10.47
CA GLU A 6 28.49 7.50 9.65
C GLU A 6 27.57 7.40 8.41
N ALA A 7 27.20 6.21 7.96
CA ALA A 7 26.49 6.01 6.69
C ALA A 7 24.95 6.08 6.76
N GLN A 8 24.35 6.73 7.77
CA GLN A 8 22.88 6.77 7.88
C GLN A 8 22.31 8.09 8.41
N ARG A 9 22.89 9.24 8.06
CA ARG A 9 22.08 10.47 8.03
C ARG A 9 21.19 10.38 6.79
N ARG A 10 19.87 10.25 7.01
CA ARG A 10 18.88 10.34 5.93
C ARG A 10 19.18 11.60 5.14
N ALA A 11 19.49 11.48 3.86
CA ALA A 11 19.46 12.64 2.96
C ALA A 11 17.97 12.98 2.73
N ALA A 12 17.31 13.49 3.77
CA ALA A 12 16.04 14.17 3.61
C ALA A 12 16.39 15.48 2.90
N GLY A 13 16.34 15.47 1.56
CA GLY A 13 16.55 16.67 0.78
C GLY A 13 15.65 17.80 1.27
N GLY A 14 16.10 19.04 1.12
CA GLY A 14 15.28 20.20 1.46
C GLY A 14 13.92 20.15 0.75
N ALA A 15 12.89 20.77 1.33
CA ALA A 15 11.51 20.67 0.82
C ALA A 15 11.39 20.95 -0.69
N LEU A 16 12.16 21.92 -1.21
CA LEU A 16 12.20 22.32 -2.62
C LEU A 16 12.81 21.28 -3.56
N ALA A 17 13.61 20.37 -3.04
CA ALA A 17 14.23 19.30 -3.81
C ALA A 17 13.34 18.04 -3.83
N THR A 18 12.22 18.04 -3.09
CA THR A 18 11.33 16.89 -2.91
C THR A 18 9.90 17.18 -3.37
N ARG A 19 9.06 16.14 -3.37
CA ARG A 19 7.59 16.26 -3.50
C ARG A 19 6.87 16.16 -2.15
N SER A 20 7.54 16.49 -1.04
CA SER A 20 6.92 16.44 0.30
C SER A 20 5.70 17.36 0.40
N PRO A 21 4.58 16.92 1.00
CA PRO A 21 3.45 17.80 1.30
C PRO A 21 3.78 18.86 2.37
N HIS A 22 4.83 18.64 3.17
CA HIS A 22 5.29 19.58 4.21
C HIS A 22 6.18 20.67 3.60
N ARG A 23 5.54 21.66 2.95
CA ARG A 23 6.20 22.82 2.32
C ARG A 23 5.47 24.12 2.67
N PRO A 24 6.13 25.30 2.60
CA PRO A 24 5.51 26.58 2.95
C PRO A 24 4.24 26.90 2.16
N CYS A 25 4.18 26.49 0.89
CA CYS A 25 3.00 26.60 0.04
C CYS A 25 2.53 25.19 -0.38
N PRO A 26 1.51 24.59 0.28
CA PRO A 26 1.14 23.18 0.13
C PRO A 26 0.35 22.89 -1.17
N VAL A 27 0.81 23.39 -2.32
CA VAL A 27 0.21 23.14 -3.64
C VAL A 27 0.80 21.90 -4.30
N GLY A 28 -0.03 20.85 -4.46
CA GLY A 28 0.35 19.61 -5.14
C GLY A 28 0.16 19.74 -6.65
N LEU A 29 0.88 18.93 -7.41
CA LEU A 29 0.76 18.87 -8.87
C LEU A 29 0.55 17.43 -9.31
N SER A 30 -0.56 17.18 -9.99
CA SER A 30 -0.90 15.89 -10.57
C SER A 30 -1.07 16.05 -12.07
N VAL A 31 -0.41 15.19 -12.86
CA VAL A 31 -0.75 15.01 -14.28
C VAL A 31 -1.75 13.87 -14.35
N ALA A 32 -2.97 14.17 -14.79
CA ALA A 32 -4.06 13.20 -14.82
C ALA A 32 -4.66 13.09 -16.22
N ARG A 33 -5.09 11.89 -16.58
CA ARG A 33 -5.80 11.62 -17.84
C ARG A 33 -7.28 11.96 -17.65
N VAL A 34 -7.82 12.81 -18.50
CA VAL A 34 -9.28 13.02 -18.55
C VAL A 34 -9.94 11.80 -19.20
N VAL A 35 -10.86 11.18 -18.48
CA VAL A 35 -11.63 10.02 -18.94
C VAL A 35 -13.00 10.44 -19.46
N ALA A 36 -13.64 11.38 -18.76
CA ALA A 36 -14.94 11.92 -19.16
C ALA A 36 -15.16 13.33 -18.62
N VAL A 37 -16.01 14.08 -19.31
CA VAL A 37 -16.51 15.39 -18.88
C VAL A 37 -18.03 15.27 -18.71
N ARG A 38 -18.53 15.54 -17.49
CA ARG A 38 -19.94 15.40 -17.11
C ARG A 38 -20.44 16.73 -16.53
N GLY A 39 -20.88 17.63 -17.40
CA GLY A 39 -21.30 18.98 -16.98
C GLY A 39 -20.14 19.74 -16.32
N ARG A 40 -20.23 19.97 -15.00
CA ARG A 40 -19.18 20.64 -14.21
C ARG A 40 -18.21 19.66 -13.51
N THR A 41 -18.30 18.37 -13.84
CA THR A 41 -17.48 17.32 -13.23
C THR A 41 -16.50 16.75 -14.25
N LEU A 42 -15.23 16.67 -13.87
CA LEU A 42 -14.19 15.97 -14.63
C LEU A 42 -13.90 14.63 -13.97
N VAL A 43 -14.01 13.55 -14.74
CA VAL A 43 -13.58 12.22 -14.32
C VAL A 43 -12.15 12.02 -14.82
N VAL A 44 -11.22 11.84 -13.90
CA VAL A 44 -9.80 11.75 -14.19
C VAL A 44 -9.18 10.47 -13.62
N GLU A 45 -8.11 10.01 -14.26
CA GLU A 45 -7.29 8.88 -13.83
C GLU A 45 -5.84 9.32 -13.56
N GLY A 46 -5.19 8.69 -12.59
CA GLY A 46 -3.79 8.92 -12.27
C GLY A 46 -3.51 10.11 -11.34
N ALA A 47 -4.55 10.71 -10.74
CA ALA A 47 -4.39 11.74 -9.73
C ALA A 47 -4.03 11.14 -8.35
N ASP A 48 -3.16 11.82 -7.61
CA ASP A 48 -2.68 11.46 -6.26
C ASP A 48 -3.38 12.30 -5.19
N LEU A 49 -4.71 12.34 -5.23
CA LEU A 49 -5.55 13.17 -4.37
C LEU A 49 -6.39 12.30 -3.41
N VAL A 50 -6.59 12.78 -2.19
CA VAL A 50 -7.58 12.21 -1.26
C VAL A 50 -8.93 12.88 -1.46
N ASP A 51 -10.01 12.19 -1.12
CA ASP A 51 -11.37 12.75 -1.20
C ASP A 51 -11.47 14.09 -0.45
N GLY A 52 -12.16 15.05 -1.05
CA GLY A 52 -12.28 16.41 -0.53
C GLY A 52 -11.06 17.31 -0.67
N THR A 53 -9.97 16.87 -1.32
CA THR A 53 -8.81 17.75 -1.60
C THR A 53 -9.24 18.94 -2.47
N PRO A 54 -9.03 20.20 -2.04
CA PRO A 54 -9.41 21.37 -2.83
C PRO A 54 -8.62 21.46 -4.14
N VAL A 55 -9.33 21.66 -5.26
CA VAL A 55 -8.73 21.90 -6.57
C VAL A 55 -8.59 23.40 -6.78
N LEU A 56 -7.36 23.87 -6.96
CA LEU A 56 -7.07 25.29 -7.14
C LEU A 56 -7.16 25.74 -8.60
N ASP A 57 -6.74 24.88 -9.52
CA ASP A 57 -6.61 25.20 -10.95
C ASP A 57 -6.60 23.93 -11.80
N ILE A 58 -6.99 24.06 -13.07
CA ILE A 58 -6.99 22.98 -14.05
C ILE A 58 -6.44 23.55 -15.37
N LYS A 59 -5.37 22.95 -15.89
CA LYS A 59 -4.73 23.35 -17.15
C LYS A 59 -4.55 22.14 -18.09
N PRO A 60 -4.67 22.34 -19.41
CA PRO A 60 -4.36 21.28 -20.37
C PRO A 60 -2.86 20.94 -20.30
N TYR A 61 -2.54 19.65 -20.38
CA TYR A 61 -1.17 19.20 -20.59
C TYR A 61 -0.77 19.44 -22.05
N VAL A 62 0.24 20.28 -22.27
CA VAL A 62 0.78 20.61 -23.59
C VAL A 62 2.17 19.99 -23.69
N PRO A 63 2.35 18.87 -24.43
CA PRO A 63 3.63 18.16 -24.45
C PRO A 63 4.84 19.02 -24.81
N PHE A 64 4.66 19.99 -25.72
CA PHE A 64 5.72 20.94 -26.09
C PHE A 64 6.23 21.79 -24.91
N CYS A 65 5.36 22.13 -23.96
CA CYS A 65 5.71 22.97 -22.81
C CYS A 65 6.05 22.13 -21.57
N ASP A 66 5.36 21.01 -21.38
CA ASP A 66 5.35 20.27 -20.11
C ASP A 66 6.21 18.99 -20.15
N ALA A 67 6.46 18.42 -21.33
CA ALA A 67 7.29 17.24 -21.46
C ALA A 67 8.78 17.62 -21.48
N VAL A 68 9.58 16.93 -20.68
CA VAL A 68 11.04 17.04 -20.71
C VAL A 68 11.61 15.66 -21.08
N PRO A 69 11.76 15.36 -22.38
CA PRO A 69 12.32 14.09 -22.83
C PRO A 69 13.70 13.83 -22.22
N GLY A 70 13.93 12.62 -21.69
CA GLY A 70 15.21 12.26 -21.08
C GLY A 70 15.43 12.79 -19.65
N ALA A 71 14.43 13.41 -19.02
CA ALA A 71 14.50 13.77 -17.61
C ALA A 71 14.77 12.54 -16.72
N GLY A 72 15.79 12.62 -15.88
CA GLY A 72 16.14 11.62 -14.88
C GLY A 72 15.83 12.09 -13.46
N ALA A 73 15.67 11.15 -12.54
CA ALA A 73 15.58 11.46 -11.11
C ALA A 73 16.96 11.36 -10.44
N PRO A 74 17.29 12.24 -9.50
CA PRO A 74 18.54 12.14 -8.76
C PRO A 74 18.56 10.91 -7.85
N ALA A 75 19.74 10.38 -7.54
CA ALA A 75 19.94 9.10 -6.83
C ALA A 75 19.17 8.98 -5.49
N TRP A 76 18.97 10.09 -4.80
CA TRP A 76 18.27 10.14 -3.52
C TRP A 76 16.73 10.14 -3.65
N VAL A 77 16.21 10.29 -4.88
CA VAL A 77 14.81 10.08 -5.30
C VAL A 77 14.66 8.75 -6.07
N ALA A 78 15.79 8.18 -6.53
CA ALA A 78 15.85 7.08 -7.49
C ALA A 78 15.22 5.72 -7.11
N PRO A 79 15.02 5.31 -5.83
CA PRO A 79 14.34 4.05 -5.60
C PRO A 79 12.90 4.01 -6.14
N GLU A 80 12.17 5.14 -6.17
CA GLU A 80 10.83 5.21 -6.79
C GLU A 80 10.87 5.51 -8.29
N ALA A 81 11.90 6.19 -8.79
CA ALA A 81 11.92 6.70 -10.16
C ALA A 81 12.48 5.71 -11.20
N GLN A 82 13.15 4.65 -10.75
CA GLN A 82 13.64 3.56 -11.59
C GLN A 82 12.65 2.39 -11.66
N GLU A 83 11.55 2.48 -10.91
CA GLU A 83 10.48 1.53 -10.89
C GLU A 83 9.59 1.70 -12.14
N GLY A 84 9.65 0.74 -13.06
CA GLY A 84 8.75 0.69 -14.22
C GLY A 84 7.28 0.53 -13.80
N PRO A 85 6.32 0.63 -14.74
CA PRO A 85 4.88 0.58 -14.43
C PRO A 85 4.44 -0.70 -13.69
N GLU A 86 5.22 -1.78 -13.76
CA GLU A 86 4.97 -3.03 -13.05
C GLU A 86 5.60 -3.13 -11.65
N ALA A 87 6.38 -2.15 -11.22
CA ALA A 87 7.13 -2.24 -9.96
C ALA A 87 6.24 -2.30 -8.70
N LEU A 88 4.99 -1.86 -8.83
CA LEU A 88 3.98 -1.99 -7.79
C LEU A 88 3.14 -3.26 -7.96
N ALA A 89 3.31 -4.08 -9.00
CA ALA A 89 2.49 -5.27 -9.18
C ALA A 89 2.81 -6.34 -8.12
N VAL A 90 1.79 -6.79 -7.37
CA VAL A 90 1.94 -7.84 -6.33
C VAL A 90 1.70 -9.24 -6.91
N GLY A 91 0.90 -9.34 -7.97
CA GLY A 91 0.48 -10.61 -8.59
C GLY A 91 -1.00 -10.62 -8.95
N ARG A 92 -1.55 -11.82 -9.19
CA ARG A 92 -2.93 -12.01 -9.61
C ARG A 92 -3.88 -12.07 -8.41
N VAL A 93 -4.88 -11.19 -8.37
CA VAL A 93 -5.96 -11.21 -7.37
C VAL A 93 -7.15 -11.97 -7.93
N HIS A 94 -7.71 -12.89 -7.15
CA HIS A 94 -8.93 -13.63 -7.48
C HIS A 94 -10.00 -13.34 -6.44
N LEU A 95 -11.19 -12.94 -6.90
CA LEU A 95 -12.39 -12.82 -6.08
C LEU A 95 -13.35 -13.94 -6.45
N ASP A 96 -13.76 -14.73 -5.47
CA ASP A 96 -14.82 -15.72 -5.67
C ASP A 96 -16.20 -15.06 -5.83
N ALA A 97 -17.20 -15.86 -6.20
CA ALA A 97 -18.55 -15.37 -6.46
C ALA A 97 -19.19 -14.71 -5.22
N ALA A 98 -18.92 -15.24 -4.02
CA ALA A 98 -19.48 -14.70 -2.79
C ALA A 98 -18.87 -13.33 -2.45
N ALA A 99 -17.55 -13.18 -2.61
CA ALA A 99 -16.84 -11.92 -2.40
C ALA A 99 -17.31 -10.85 -3.40
N ARG A 100 -17.44 -11.21 -4.69
CA ARG A 100 -17.98 -10.30 -5.71
C ARG A 100 -19.40 -9.83 -5.36
N ALA A 101 -20.28 -10.75 -4.97
CA ALA A 101 -21.65 -10.41 -4.57
C ALA A 101 -21.69 -9.49 -3.34
N SER A 102 -20.84 -9.76 -2.33
CA SER A 102 -20.75 -8.94 -1.13
C SER A 102 -20.28 -7.51 -1.42
N ILE A 103 -19.24 -7.34 -2.24
CA ILE A 103 -18.73 -6.03 -2.64
C ILE A 103 -19.78 -5.26 -3.45
N ALA A 104 -20.46 -5.93 -4.39
CA ALA A 104 -21.51 -5.31 -5.18
C ALA A 104 -22.69 -4.83 -4.31
N ALA A 105 -23.13 -5.66 -3.36
CA ALA A 105 -24.18 -5.30 -2.41
C ALA A 105 -23.77 -4.11 -1.51
N ALA A 106 -22.53 -4.11 -1.01
CA ALA A 106 -22.00 -3.00 -0.22
C ALA A 106 -21.97 -1.69 -1.01
N TRP A 107 -21.56 -1.74 -2.29
CA TRP A 107 -21.61 -0.58 -3.16
C TRP A 107 -23.05 -0.09 -3.36
N GLN A 108 -23.99 -0.97 -3.67
CA GLN A 108 -25.40 -0.60 -3.85
C GLN A 108 -25.99 0.08 -2.61
N GLN A 109 -25.73 -0.48 -1.43
CA GLN A 109 -26.16 0.09 -0.16
C GLN A 109 -25.56 1.49 0.08
N ALA A 110 -24.27 1.67 -0.23
CA ALA A 110 -23.60 2.96 -0.11
C ALA A 110 -24.16 4.01 -1.09
N GLN A 111 -24.52 3.58 -2.32
CA GLN A 111 -25.05 4.48 -3.35
C GLN A 111 -26.55 4.78 -3.20
N ALA A 112 -27.30 4.00 -2.40
CA ALA A 112 -28.71 4.24 -2.14
C ALA A 112 -28.98 5.60 -1.48
N ARG A 113 -27.98 6.15 -0.78
CA ARG A 113 -28.05 7.44 -0.07
C ARG A 113 -27.43 8.61 -0.84
N ARG A 114 -26.85 8.38 -2.02
CA ARG A 114 -26.15 9.40 -2.82
C ARG A 114 -26.94 9.78 -4.06
N ARG A 115 -26.88 11.05 -4.46
CA ARG A 115 -27.42 11.46 -5.77
C ARG A 115 -26.62 10.81 -6.88
N ARG A 116 -27.26 10.54 -8.02
CA ARG A 116 -26.61 9.90 -9.18
C ARG A 116 -25.39 10.69 -9.67
N GLU A 117 -25.46 12.01 -9.60
CA GLU A 117 -24.38 12.94 -10.00
C GLU A 117 -23.16 12.91 -9.06
N GLU A 118 -23.34 12.39 -7.84
CA GLU A 118 -22.27 12.26 -6.83
C GLU A 118 -21.59 10.89 -6.91
N ARG A 119 -22.03 10.02 -7.83
CA ARG A 119 -21.46 8.68 -7.99
C ARG A 119 -20.20 8.77 -8.84
N LEU A 120 -19.08 8.32 -8.25
CA LEU A 120 -17.81 8.21 -8.96
C LEU A 120 -17.80 7.09 -10.01
N TYR A 121 -18.56 6.02 -9.75
CA TYR A 121 -18.66 4.83 -10.62
C TYR A 121 -20.09 4.66 -11.13
N ASP A 122 -20.21 4.24 -12.37
CA ASP A 122 -21.50 4.11 -13.05
C ASP A 122 -22.30 2.90 -12.54
N ASP A 123 -21.60 1.81 -12.20
CA ASP A 123 -22.18 0.58 -11.68
C ASP A 123 -21.26 -0.14 -10.68
N ALA A 124 -21.77 -1.24 -10.11
CA ALA A 124 -21.06 -2.07 -9.15
C ALA A 124 -19.87 -2.83 -9.76
N GLU A 125 -19.92 -3.14 -11.07
CA GLU A 125 -18.84 -3.85 -11.75
C GLU A 125 -17.64 -2.92 -11.95
N ALA A 126 -17.87 -1.66 -12.33
CA ALA A 126 -16.83 -0.64 -12.38
C ALA A 126 -16.13 -0.45 -11.02
N PHE A 127 -16.90 -0.48 -9.93
CA PHE A 127 -16.33 -0.46 -8.59
C PHE A 127 -15.54 -1.73 -8.24
N LEU A 128 -16.01 -2.91 -8.64
CA LEU A 128 -15.27 -4.17 -8.49
C LEU A 128 -13.93 -4.14 -9.24
N GLN A 129 -13.91 -3.59 -10.45
CA GLN A 129 -12.68 -3.43 -11.25
C GLN A 129 -11.68 -2.50 -10.55
N LEU A 130 -12.13 -1.42 -9.90
CA LEU A 130 -11.28 -0.58 -9.06
C LEU A 130 -10.68 -1.38 -7.89
N VAL A 131 -11.52 -2.13 -7.16
CA VAL A 131 -11.06 -2.93 -6.01
C VAL A 131 -9.98 -3.92 -6.46
N LEU A 132 -10.21 -4.62 -7.57
CA LEU A 132 -9.21 -5.52 -8.17
C LEU A 132 -7.93 -4.77 -8.54
N ALA A 133 -8.03 -3.66 -9.28
CA ALA A 133 -6.88 -2.86 -9.69
C ALA A 133 -6.06 -2.37 -8.48
N THR A 134 -6.74 -1.98 -7.39
CA THR A 134 -6.09 -1.54 -6.15
C THR A 134 -5.37 -2.69 -5.47
N LEU A 135 -6.02 -3.85 -5.34
CA LEU A 135 -5.44 -5.03 -4.69
C LEU A 135 -4.30 -5.65 -5.48
N THR A 136 -4.24 -5.45 -6.80
CA THR A 136 -3.11 -5.90 -7.62
C THR A 136 -1.84 -5.05 -7.43
N ARG A 137 -1.91 -3.95 -6.66
CA ARG A 137 -0.80 -3.01 -6.42
C ARG A 137 -0.29 -3.04 -4.98
N ASP A 138 1.03 -2.99 -4.80
CA ASP A 138 1.73 -2.89 -3.52
C ASP A 138 1.84 -1.42 -3.13
N ILE A 139 0.86 -0.94 -2.36
CA ILE A 139 0.81 0.48 -1.94
C ILE A 139 1.83 0.84 -0.85
N ARG A 140 2.68 -0.10 -0.42
CA ARG A 140 3.69 0.15 0.60
C ARG A 140 4.81 1.01 0.04
N SER A 141 5.37 1.89 0.87
CA SER A 141 6.53 2.69 0.47
C SER A 141 7.72 1.80 0.10
N VAL A 142 8.67 2.30 -0.71
CA VAL A 142 9.87 1.52 -1.08
C VAL A 142 10.59 1.00 0.17
N THR A 143 10.71 1.84 1.20
CA THR A 143 11.30 1.44 2.49
C THR A 143 10.55 0.28 3.15
N GLN A 144 9.22 0.26 3.07
CA GLN A 144 8.41 -0.83 3.62
C GLN A 144 8.51 -2.10 2.77
N ARG A 145 8.60 -1.97 1.44
CA ARG A 145 8.78 -3.10 0.50
C ARG A 145 10.16 -3.77 0.65
N GLN A 146 11.20 -2.97 0.88
CA GLN A 146 12.57 -3.46 1.08
C GLN A 146 12.81 -4.15 2.43
N LYS A 147 11.91 -3.99 3.41
CA LYS A 147 12.01 -4.70 4.70
C LYS A 147 11.69 -6.19 4.50
N VAL A 148 12.71 -7.03 4.60
CA VAL A 148 12.53 -8.49 4.61
C VAL A 148 11.65 -8.90 5.80
N PRO A 149 10.56 -9.67 5.59
CA PRO A 149 9.72 -10.13 6.69
C PRO A 149 10.56 -10.98 7.66
N ARG A 150 10.63 -10.57 8.93
CA ARG A 150 11.19 -11.43 9.99
C ARG A 150 10.28 -12.66 10.10
N ARG A 151 10.74 -13.82 9.62
CA ARG A 151 10.05 -15.10 9.86
C ARG A 151 9.85 -15.23 11.37
N ARG A 152 8.60 -15.16 11.84
CA ARG A 152 8.29 -15.59 13.21
C ARG A 152 8.54 -17.09 13.25
N ALA A 153 9.65 -17.50 13.88
CA ALA A 153 9.86 -18.88 14.25
C ALA A 153 8.66 -19.30 15.11
N ARG A 154 7.79 -20.13 14.55
CA ARG A 154 6.65 -20.70 15.25
C ARG A 154 7.23 -21.65 16.27
N GLY A 155 7.43 -21.16 17.50
CA GLY A 155 7.96 -21.94 18.61
C GLY A 155 7.15 -23.21 18.78
N GLN A 156 7.82 -24.35 18.63
CA GLN A 156 7.34 -25.64 19.10
C GLN A 156 7.10 -25.49 20.61
N ARG A 157 5.84 -25.31 21.02
CA ARG A 157 5.47 -25.51 22.43
C ARG A 157 5.49 -27.02 22.65
N GLY A 158 6.47 -27.48 23.42
CA GLY A 158 6.69 -28.87 23.75
C GLY A 158 5.43 -29.49 24.36
N ALA A 159 5.07 -30.66 23.82
CA ALA A 159 4.24 -31.61 24.52
C ALA A 159 5.05 -32.13 25.73
N GLY A 160 4.61 -31.81 26.94
CA GLY A 160 5.32 -32.15 28.16
C GLY A 160 4.38 -32.33 29.34
N ARG A 161 3.91 -33.57 29.50
CA ARG A 161 3.45 -34.25 30.72
C ARG A 161 2.07 -33.87 31.31
N ARG A 162 1.09 -34.74 31.04
CA ARG A 162 -0.03 -35.05 31.93
C ARG A 162 0.09 -36.51 32.42
N GLY A 163 -0.27 -36.73 33.68
CA GLY A 163 -0.51 -38.04 34.32
C GLY A 163 0.74 -38.64 34.97
N GLY A 164 0.70 -39.16 36.20
CA GLY A 164 -0.39 -39.53 37.10
C GLY A 164 0.19 -40.50 38.15
N ALA A 165 -0.41 -40.51 39.33
CA ALA A 165 0.06 -41.16 40.55
C ALA A 165 0.20 -42.69 40.49
N GLY A 166 1.04 -43.25 41.38
CA GLY A 166 1.11 -44.68 41.70
C GLY A 166 2.09 -44.95 42.84
N ALA A 167 1.59 -45.51 43.94
CA ALA A 167 2.26 -45.72 45.23
C ALA A 167 2.90 -47.13 45.37
N GLY A 168 3.73 -47.29 46.41
CA GLY A 168 4.30 -48.56 46.92
C GLY A 168 5.83 -48.52 46.90
N GLY A 169 6.59 -48.57 48.00
CA GLY A 169 6.40 -49.33 49.23
C GLY A 169 7.34 -50.54 49.19
N GLY A 170 8.54 -50.44 49.77
CA GLY A 170 9.51 -51.54 49.80
C GLY A 170 10.82 -51.14 50.47
N LEU A 171 11.11 -51.80 51.60
CA LEU A 171 12.18 -51.60 52.58
C LEU A 171 13.36 -52.55 52.27
N LEU A 172 14.56 -52.27 52.83
CA LEU A 172 15.68 -53.22 53.09
C LEU A 172 16.47 -53.70 51.83
N GLU A 173 17.81 -53.70 51.71
CA GLU A 173 18.96 -53.73 52.64
C GLU A 173 20.25 -53.17 51.99
N ASP A 174 21.18 -52.67 52.81
CA ASP A 174 22.65 -52.73 52.56
C ASP A 174 23.19 -53.96 53.31
N PRO A 175 24.21 -54.71 52.83
CA PRO A 175 25.63 -54.34 53.05
C PRO A 175 26.62 -55.00 52.04
N PRO A 176 27.94 -55.13 52.31
CA PRO A 176 28.93 -54.09 52.63
C PRO A 176 30.13 -54.12 51.64
N GLY A 177 30.91 -53.02 51.66
CA GLY A 177 32.26 -52.90 51.09
C GLY A 177 32.87 -51.56 51.47
#